data_AF-A0A6I5CR94-F1
#
_entry.id   AF-A0A6I5CR94-F1
#
_cell.length_a   1.000
_cell.length_b   1.000
_cell.length_c   1.000
_cell.angle_alpha   90.00
_cell.angle_beta   90.00
_cell.angle_gamma   90.00
#
_symmetry.space_group_name_H-M   'P 1'
#
loop_
_entity.id
_entity.type
_entity.pdbx_description
1 polymer ?
#
loop_
_entity_poly.entity_id
_entity_poly.type
_entity_poly.pdbx_seq_one_letter_code
_entity_poly.pdbx_strand_id
1 'polypeptide(L)' 'MTSDAAAPDAVTCTRLTYTFGGTHAVDGLDLAVRPGEVFGLLGPNG' A
#
# COMPACT_ATOMS: atom_id res chain seq x y z
N MET A 1 20.87 24.08 -7.45
CA MET A 1 20.46 23.11 -6.41
C MET A 1 18.94 23.12 -6.39
N THR A 2 18.32 22.55 -7.41
CA THR A 2 16.87 22.42 -7.50
C THR A 2 16.49 21.27 -6.60
N SER A 3 15.75 21.57 -5.52
CA SER A 3 15.11 20.57 -4.68
C SER A 3 14.32 19.64 -5.60
N ASP A 4 14.72 18.38 -5.68
CA ASP A 4 13.85 17.33 -6.16
C ASP A 4 12.69 17.30 -5.17
N ALA A 5 11.56 17.91 -5.53
CA ALA A 5 10.35 17.73 -4.77
C ALA A 5 10.08 16.23 -4.86
N ALA A 6 10.27 15.52 -3.74
CA ALA A 6 10.22 14.07 -3.70
C ALA A 6 9.00 13.60 -4.50
N ALA A 7 9.27 12.90 -5.61
CA ALA A 7 8.22 12.47 -6.52
C ALA A 7 7.13 11.76 -5.71
N PRO A 8 5.84 11.99 -6.02
CA PRO A 8 4.77 11.35 -5.28
C PRO A 8 4.97 9.83 -5.31
N ASP A 9 4.61 9.17 -4.20
CA ASP A 9 4.61 7.72 -4.13
C ASP A 9 3.79 7.14 -5.29
N ALA A 10 4.32 6.09 -5.93
CA ALA A 10 3.72 5.46 -7.10
C ALA A 10 2.43 4.69 -6.75
N VAL A 11 2.35 4.16 -5.52
CA VAL A 11 1.14 3.54 -4.96
C VAL A 11 0.95 4.09 -3.57
N THR A 12 -0.27 4.53 -3.25
CA THR A 12 -0.65 4.92 -1.88
C THR A 12 -2.03 4.38 -1.53
N CYS A 13 -2.20 3.95 -0.28
CA CYS A 13 -3.51 3.76 0.31
C CYS A 13 -3.44 4.08 1.82
N THR A 14 -4.57 4.54 2.36
CA THR A 14 -4.72 4.82 3.78
C THR A 14 -5.95 4.11 4.31
N ARG A 15 -5.78 3.33 5.38
CA ARG A 15 -6.82 2.52 6.03
C ARG A 15 -7.65 1.70 5.04
N LEU A 16 -7.00 1.07 4.07
CA LEU A 16 -7.67 0.22 3.10
C LEU A 16 -8.26 -0.99 3.83
N THR A 17 -9.57 -1.15 3.74
CA THR A 17 -10.30 -2.31 4.26
C THR A 17 -11.04 -2.96 3.10
N TYR A 18 -10.94 -4.28 3.02
CA TYR A 18 -11.65 -5.10 2.05
C TYR A 18 -12.27 -6.30 2.76
N THR A 19 -13.58 -6.45 2.60
CA THR A 19 -14.35 -7.55 3.20
C THR A 19 -14.77 -8.52 2.11
N PHE A 20 -14.44 -9.79 2.30
CA PHE A 20 -14.93 -10.89 1.47
C PHE A 20 -15.91 -11.73 2.29
N GLY A 21 -17.19 -11.65 1.95
CA GLY A 21 -18.25 -12.26 2.75
C GLY A 21 -18.34 -11.62 4.14
N GLY A 22 -18.14 -12.42 5.19
CA GLY A 22 -18.09 -11.96 6.59
C GLY A 22 -16.68 -11.67 7.11
N THR A 23 -15.64 -11.89 6.31
CA THR A 23 -14.24 -11.80 6.74
C THR A 23 -13.62 -10.49 6.23
N HIS A 24 -12.98 -9.75 7.13
CA HIS A 24 -12.08 -8.66 6.72
C HIS A 24 -10.79 -9.27 6.17
N ALA A 25 -10.71 -9.39 4.84
CA ALA A 25 -9.54 -9.90 4.14
C ALA A 25 -8.40 -8.87 4.12
N VAL A 26 -8.75 -7.58 4.16
CA VAL A 26 -7.83 -6.49 4.48
C VAL A 26 -8.51 -5.62 5.52
N ASP A 27 -7.82 -5.25 6.59
CA ASP A 27 -8.38 -4.38 7.63
C ASP A 27 -7.41 -3.25 7.96
N GLY A 28 -7.71 -2.04 7.48
CA GLY A 28 -6.97 -0.84 7.87
C GLY A 28 -5.54 -0.75 7.35
N LEU A 29 -5.24 -1.27 6.15
CA LEU A 29 -3.89 -1.21 5.58
C LEU A 29 -3.51 0.21 5.14
N ASP A 30 -2.39 0.70 5.66
CA ASP A 30 -1.67 1.87 5.14
C ASP A 30 -0.47 1.38 4.30
N LEU A 31 -0.37 1.84 3.06
CA LEU A 31 0.71 1.48 2.13
C LEU A 31 1.19 2.70 1.35
N ALA A 32 2.50 2.83 1.22
CA ALA A 32 3.15 3.77 0.32
C ALA A 32 4.30 3.04 -0.39
N VAL A 33 4.34 3.08 -1.72
CA VAL A 33 5.39 2.47 -2.54
C VAL A 33 6.01 3.53 -3.41
N ARG A 34 7.33 3.70 -3.33
CA ARG A 34 8.07 4.72 -4.07
C ARG A 34 8.22 4.35 -5.55
N PRO A 35 8.42 5.34 -6.44
CA PRO A 35 8.77 5.05 -7.82
C PRO A 35 10.03 4.17 -7.93
N GLY A 36 9.93 3.04 -8.66
CA GLY A 36 11.03 2.09 -8.85
C GLY A 36 11.21 1.08 -7.71
N GLU A 37 10.39 1.14 -6.67
CA GLU A 37 10.41 0.17 -5.57
C GLU A 37 9.66 -1.12 -5.94
N VAL A 38 10.23 -2.26 -5.56
CA VAL A 38 9.56 -3.56 -5.61
C VAL A 38 9.10 -3.92 -4.20
N PHE A 39 7.79 -3.93 -3.98
CA PHE A 39 7.18 -4.23 -2.70
C PHE A 39 6.47 -5.59 -2.74
N GLY A 40 6.73 -6.43 -1.74
CA GLY A 40 6.06 -7.73 -1.58
C GLY A 40 5.19 -7.74 -0.33
N LEU A 41 3.87 -7.96 -0.51
CA LEU A 41 2.94 -8.21 0.58
C LEU A 41 2.69 -9.71 0.68
N LEU A 42 3.16 -10.33 1.76
CA LEU A 42 3.01 -11.77 2.00
C LEU A 42 2.27 -12.01 3.32
N GLY A 43 1.41 -13.02 3.30
CA GLY A 43 0.68 -13.52 4.45
C GLY A 43 0.35 -15.00 4.27
N PRO A 44 -0.28 -15.63 5.26
CA PRO A 44 -0.90 -16.94 5.06
C PRO A 44 -1.90 -16.91 3.89
N ASN A 45 -2.25 -18.07 3.35
CA ASN A 45 -3.33 -18.15 2.35
C ASN A 45 -4.65 -17.76 3.02
N GLY A 46 -5.30 -16.72 2.50
CA GLY A 46 -6.51 -16.16 3.10
C GLY A 46 -6.16 -15.33 4.31
#